data_AF-A0A7X4CP68-F1
#
_entry.id   AF-A0A7X4CP68-F1
#
_cell.length_a   1.000
_cell.length_b   1.000
_cell.length_c   1.000
_cell.angle_alpha   90.00
_cell.angle_beta   90.00
_cell.angle_gamma   90.00
#
_symmetry.space_group_name_H-M   'P 1'
#
loop_
_entity.id
_entity.type
_entity.pdbx_description
1 polymer ?
#
loop_
_entity_poly.entity_id
_entity_poly.type
_entity_poly.pdbx_seq_one_letter_code
_entity_poly.pdbx_strand_id
1 'polypeptide(L)'
;PPVRQEPAWPGNFASTSEGFDKLTPEEKQVQIYHCLLKETSVKKLIPEIRRDQGLQEPIIVRWDTQEVIEGNSRLAVYRKLNDEDPDNEIWKEIRCQVVKELTDDQQTRILGQIHLHGRTEWSRYAKALYCYRWVEEQGNDSTTLSEIAGFSKQEINKNVSTIKLMHENNDSKHSNYSYYHVLVRNRSISSAIYESNTLRESLLDKIKTKEFTAQEMRDQLPTIISKPKILRKFQKGEVKLKDAYDRASISGAQRRLKKIREGLEDIEKEDIESLERGEVKAVEQVIRQIRRRLNTVSEMVSRCLSMKTSDS
;
A
#
# COMPACT_ATOMS: atom_id res chain seq x y z
N PRO A 1 22.08 -0.26 -31.83
CA PRO A 1 23.19 -0.15 -30.85
C PRO A 1 22.69 -0.64 -29.48
N PRO A 2 23.46 -1.44 -28.73
CA PRO A 2 22.92 -2.16 -27.58
C PRO A 2 22.64 -1.16 -26.46
N VAL A 3 21.37 -1.01 -26.12
CA VAL A 3 20.91 -0.16 -25.02
C VAL A 3 21.45 -0.74 -23.72
N ARG A 4 22.50 -0.12 -23.18
CA ARG A 4 22.90 -0.30 -21.79
C ARG A 4 22.12 0.70 -20.94
N GLN A 5 21.50 0.14 -19.91
CA GLN A 5 20.72 0.76 -18.85
C GLN A 5 19.24 0.98 -19.16
N GLU A 6 18.42 0.36 -18.30
CA GLU A 6 16.98 0.50 -18.30
C GLU A 6 16.62 1.96 -18.02
N PRO A 7 15.75 2.59 -18.82
CA PRO A 7 15.35 3.94 -18.52
C PRO A 7 14.70 3.97 -17.13
N ALA A 8 14.96 5.04 -16.38
CA ALA A 8 14.48 5.26 -15.02
C ALA A 8 12.95 5.37 -14.95
N TRP A 9 12.28 4.24 -15.20
CA TRP A 9 10.84 4.11 -15.14
C TRP A 9 10.46 3.67 -13.74
N PRO A 10 9.46 4.34 -13.16
CA PRO A 10 8.97 3.95 -11.86
C PRO A 10 7.53 3.41 -11.96
N GLY A 11 7.10 3.02 -13.17
CA GLY A 11 5.89 2.23 -13.44
C GLY A 11 6.11 0.73 -13.25
N ASN A 12 5.02 -0.03 -13.33
CA ASN A 12 4.82 -1.50 -13.13
C ASN A 12 5.81 -2.48 -13.83
N PHE A 13 6.93 -2.02 -14.37
CA PHE A 13 7.60 -2.66 -15.48
C PHE A 13 8.62 -3.73 -15.07
N ALA A 14 9.53 -3.43 -14.15
CA ALA A 14 10.58 -4.37 -13.77
C ALA A 14 10.06 -5.62 -13.03
N SER A 15 8.77 -5.65 -12.68
CA SER A 15 8.25 -6.60 -11.70
C SER A 15 7.17 -7.57 -12.17
N THR A 16 6.47 -7.30 -13.27
CA THR A 16 5.21 -8.01 -13.55
C THR A 16 5.28 -9.05 -14.66
N SER A 17 6.36 -9.12 -15.44
CA SER A 17 6.54 -10.17 -16.44
C SER A 17 7.80 -10.98 -16.17
N GLU A 18 7.59 -12.22 -15.75
CA GLU A 18 8.61 -13.24 -15.73
C GLU A 18 9.36 -13.26 -17.07
N GLY A 19 10.68 -13.06 -17.03
CA GLY A 19 11.52 -13.04 -18.24
C GLY A 19 11.75 -11.68 -18.90
N PHE A 20 11.28 -10.55 -18.34
CA PHE A 20 11.59 -9.21 -18.89
C PHE A 20 13.08 -8.98 -19.10
N ASP A 21 13.91 -9.39 -18.12
CA ASP A 21 15.37 -9.24 -18.18
C ASP A 21 16.02 -10.05 -19.31
N LYS A 22 15.31 -11.05 -19.83
CA LYS A 22 15.77 -11.91 -20.93
C LYS A 22 15.36 -11.38 -22.31
N LEU A 23 14.54 -10.33 -22.37
CA LEU A 23 14.07 -9.74 -23.62
C LEU A 23 15.14 -8.84 -24.23
N THR A 24 15.13 -8.78 -25.56
CA THR A 24 15.89 -7.78 -26.32
C THR A 24 15.38 -6.37 -26.04
N PRO A 25 16.21 -5.31 -26.22
CA PRO A 25 15.77 -3.93 -26.03
C PRO A 25 14.48 -3.59 -26.79
N GLU A 26 14.32 -4.09 -28.01
CA GLU A 26 13.16 -3.84 -28.87
C GLU A 26 11.89 -4.50 -28.31
N GLU A 27 11.98 -5.76 -27.86
CA GLU A 27 10.89 -6.46 -27.19
C GLU A 27 10.51 -5.75 -25.88
N LYS A 28 11.51 -5.28 -25.12
CA LYS A 28 11.27 -4.48 -23.92
C LYS A 28 10.46 -3.22 -24.23
N GLN A 29 10.81 -2.49 -25.30
CA GLN A 29 10.10 -1.28 -25.73
C GLN A 29 8.65 -1.54 -26.14
N VAL A 30 8.39 -2.63 -26.88
CA VAL A 30 7.02 -3.04 -27.25
C VAL A 30 6.20 -3.35 -26.01
N GLN A 31 6.78 -4.07 -25.06
CA GLN A 31 6.09 -4.41 -23.84
C GLN A 31 5.81 -3.16 -22.97
N ILE A 32 6.77 -2.22 -22.89
CA ILE A 32 6.62 -0.90 -22.24
C ILE A 32 5.44 -0.15 -22.83
N TYR A 33 5.38 -0.05 -24.16
CA TYR A 33 4.27 0.58 -24.86
C TYR A 33 2.90 -0.01 -24.46
N HIS A 34 2.75 -1.32 -24.51
CA HIS A 34 1.48 -1.97 -24.16
C HIS A 34 1.09 -1.80 -22.68
N CYS A 35 2.06 -1.78 -21.76
CA CYS A 35 1.76 -1.50 -20.36
C CYS A 35 1.35 -0.05 -20.14
N LEU A 36 2.02 0.91 -20.77
CA LEU A 36 1.66 2.32 -20.69
C LEU A 36 0.19 2.54 -21.11
N LEU A 37 -0.25 1.92 -22.19
CA LEU A 37 -1.64 2.03 -22.65
C LEU A 37 -2.69 1.46 -21.67
N LYS A 38 -2.29 0.56 -20.75
CA LYS A 38 -3.19 0.01 -19.74
C LYS A 38 -3.36 0.94 -18.54
N GLU A 39 -2.40 1.84 -18.30
CA GLU A 39 -2.41 2.76 -17.17
C GLU A 39 -3.60 3.74 -17.26
N THR A 40 -4.23 3.98 -16.12
CA THR A 40 -5.44 4.81 -16.06
C THR A 40 -5.16 6.27 -16.46
N SER A 41 -3.98 6.79 -16.13
CA SER A 41 -3.54 8.13 -16.54
C SER A 41 -3.40 8.24 -18.06
N VAL A 42 -2.80 7.25 -18.71
CA VAL A 42 -2.61 7.22 -20.17
C VAL A 42 -3.95 7.08 -20.89
N LYS A 43 -4.87 6.26 -20.36
CA LYS A 43 -6.24 6.17 -20.90
C LYS A 43 -6.99 7.49 -20.89
N LYS A 44 -6.74 8.36 -19.90
CA LYS A 44 -7.30 9.72 -19.84
C LYS A 44 -6.62 10.67 -20.84
N LEU A 45 -5.31 10.53 -21.04
CA LEU A 45 -4.53 11.33 -21.99
C LEU A 45 -4.96 11.12 -23.46
N ILE A 46 -5.42 9.93 -23.84
CA ILE A 46 -5.83 9.61 -25.23
C ILE A 46 -6.92 10.58 -25.75
N PRO A 47 -8.10 10.69 -25.12
CA PRO A 47 -9.14 11.60 -25.61
C PRO A 47 -8.74 13.07 -25.48
N GLU A 48 -7.89 13.44 -24.51
CA GLU A 48 -7.39 14.81 -24.35
C GLU A 48 -6.51 15.21 -25.55
N ILE A 49 -5.47 14.43 -25.86
CA ILE A 49 -4.57 14.70 -27.00
C ILE A 49 -5.33 14.64 -28.32
N ARG A 50 -6.27 13.69 -28.47
CA ARG A 50 -7.12 13.61 -29.67
C ARG A 50 -8.00 14.84 -29.84
N ARG A 51 -8.64 15.32 -28.77
CA ARG A 51 -9.49 16.52 -28.82
C ARG A 51 -8.67 17.77 -29.15
N ASP A 52 -7.50 17.90 -28.52
CA ASP A 52 -6.64 19.07 -28.65
C ASP A 52 -5.80 19.05 -29.94
N GLN A 53 -5.80 17.93 -30.69
CA GLN A 53 -5.05 17.73 -31.94
C GLN A 53 -3.55 18.02 -31.78
N GLY A 54 -2.99 17.71 -30.61
CA GLY A 54 -1.62 18.09 -30.29
C GLY A 54 -1.21 17.92 -28.82
N LEU A 55 0.03 18.27 -28.53
CA LEU A 55 0.56 18.33 -27.17
C LEU A 55 0.56 19.76 -26.64
N GLN A 56 0.09 19.93 -25.40
CA GLN A 56 0.28 21.18 -24.64
C GLN A 56 1.74 21.37 -24.21
N GLU A 57 2.42 20.26 -23.89
CA GLU A 57 3.80 20.23 -23.42
C GLU A 57 4.58 19.20 -24.26
N PRO A 58 5.74 19.58 -24.84
CA PRO A 58 6.53 18.69 -25.68
C PRO A 58 7.15 17.54 -24.88
N ILE A 59 7.47 16.43 -25.55
CA ILE A 59 8.31 15.37 -24.96
C ILE A 59 9.77 15.83 -24.86
N ILE A 60 10.56 15.27 -23.94
CA ILE A 60 11.98 15.59 -23.82
C ILE A 60 12.81 14.42 -24.36
N VAL A 61 13.71 14.72 -25.31
CA VAL A 61 14.50 13.72 -26.03
C VAL A 61 15.99 14.03 -25.91
N ARG A 62 16.79 12.98 -25.71
CA ARG A 62 18.26 13.06 -25.75
C ARG A 62 18.76 13.23 -27.17
N TRP A 63 19.67 14.16 -27.39
CA TRP A 63 20.29 14.36 -28.69
C TRP A 63 21.13 13.15 -29.16
N ASP A 64 21.94 12.59 -28.27
CA ASP A 64 22.91 11.54 -28.60
C ASP A 64 22.25 10.18 -28.86
N THR A 65 21.27 9.81 -28.04
CA THR A 65 20.62 8.49 -28.14
C THR A 65 19.27 8.52 -28.85
N GLN A 66 18.69 9.71 -29.05
CA GLN A 66 17.31 9.90 -29.54
C GLN A 66 16.26 9.24 -28.63
N GLU A 67 16.62 8.96 -27.37
CA GLU A 67 15.72 8.36 -26.39
C GLU A 67 14.87 9.42 -25.69
N VAL A 68 13.62 9.06 -25.42
CA VAL A 68 12.69 9.94 -24.69
C VAL A 68 12.98 9.83 -23.20
N ILE A 69 13.49 10.92 -22.62
CA ILE A 69 13.71 11.05 -21.18
C ILE A 69 12.36 11.20 -20.48
N GLU A 70 11.55 12.16 -20.94
CA GLU A 70 10.27 12.51 -20.33
C GLU A 70 9.19 12.55 -21.41
N GLY A 71 7.97 12.14 -21.04
CA GLY A 71 6.81 12.23 -21.92
C GLY A 71 6.49 10.92 -22.66
N ASN A 72 6.99 9.78 -22.19
CA ASN A 72 6.75 8.49 -22.84
C ASN A 72 5.26 8.09 -22.87
N SER A 73 4.47 8.51 -21.88
CA SER A 73 3.01 8.39 -21.94
C SER A 73 2.42 9.13 -23.14
N ARG A 74 2.90 10.35 -23.42
CA ARG A 74 2.49 11.15 -24.58
C ARG A 74 2.93 10.50 -25.88
N LEU A 75 4.17 9.99 -25.93
CA LEU A 75 4.68 9.22 -27.08
C LEU A 75 3.82 7.98 -27.34
N ALA A 76 3.46 7.22 -26.30
CA ALA A 76 2.60 6.05 -26.44
C ALA A 76 1.20 6.42 -26.96
N VAL A 77 0.63 7.55 -26.53
CA VAL A 77 -0.64 8.03 -27.08
C VAL A 77 -0.50 8.37 -28.57
N TYR A 78 0.53 9.11 -28.97
CA TYR A 78 0.78 9.43 -30.39
C TYR A 78 0.92 8.18 -31.25
N ARG A 79 1.71 7.20 -30.80
CA ARG A 79 1.85 5.91 -31.50
C ARG A 79 0.50 5.21 -31.65
N LYS A 80 -0.31 5.16 -30.58
CA LYS A 80 -1.65 4.55 -30.63
C LYS A 80 -2.60 5.27 -31.58
N LEU A 81 -2.59 6.60 -31.59
CA LEU A 81 -3.45 7.39 -32.47
C LEU A 81 -3.04 7.24 -33.93
N ASN A 82 -1.74 7.19 -34.20
CA ASN A 82 -1.21 6.90 -35.55
C ASN A 82 -1.55 5.48 -36.00
N ASP A 83 -1.53 4.49 -35.10
CA ASP A 83 -1.95 3.11 -35.40
C ASP A 83 -3.46 3.04 -35.73
N GLU A 84 -4.29 3.86 -35.07
CA GLU A 84 -5.75 3.92 -35.27
C GLU A 84 -6.15 4.69 -36.53
N ASP A 85 -5.40 5.72 -36.91
CA ASP A 85 -5.66 6.61 -38.06
C ASP A 85 -4.34 6.97 -38.79
N PRO A 86 -3.76 6.04 -39.58
CA PRO A 86 -2.43 6.21 -40.17
C PRO A 86 -2.32 7.30 -41.25
N ASP A 87 -3.45 7.66 -41.86
CA ASP A 87 -3.51 8.69 -42.91
C ASP A 87 -3.51 10.11 -42.32
N ASN A 88 -3.67 10.23 -41.00
CA ASN A 88 -3.69 11.51 -40.33
C ASN A 88 -2.28 12.03 -40.03
N GLU A 89 -1.89 13.05 -40.78
CA GLU A 89 -0.56 13.68 -40.70
C GLU A 89 -0.20 14.19 -39.29
N ILE A 90 -1.19 14.51 -38.44
CA ILE A 90 -0.95 15.05 -37.09
C ILE A 90 -0.26 14.03 -36.19
N TRP A 91 -0.54 12.73 -36.36
CA TRP A 91 0.00 11.69 -35.49
C TRP A 91 1.34 11.12 -35.96
N LYS A 92 1.80 11.50 -37.16
CA LYS A 92 3.07 11.05 -37.74
C LYS A 92 4.28 11.72 -37.12
N GLU A 93 4.13 12.94 -36.61
CA GLU A 93 5.19 13.72 -35.98
C GLU A 93 4.80 14.19 -34.58
N ILE A 94 5.74 14.16 -33.64
CA ILE A 94 5.52 14.58 -32.25
C ILE A 94 6.46 15.73 -31.88
N ARG A 95 5.90 16.78 -31.26
CA ARG A 95 6.69 17.93 -30.80
C ARG A 95 7.61 17.49 -29.65
N CYS A 96 8.91 17.73 -29.81
CA CYS A 96 9.91 17.42 -28.79
C CYS A 96 10.80 18.63 -28.44
N GLN A 97 11.33 18.61 -27.23
CA GLN A 97 12.45 19.44 -26.79
C GLN A 97 13.70 18.56 -26.70
N VAL A 98 14.73 18.95 -27.42
CA VAL A 98 16.00 18.21 -27.45
C VAL A 98 16.93 18.75 -26.36
N VAL A 99 17.47 17.86 -25.54
CA VAL A 99 18.54 18.18 -24.58
C VAL A 99 19.88 17.66 -25.08
N LYS A 100 20.95 18.39 -24.74
CA LYS A 100 22.34 17.99 -25.03
C LYS A 100 22.67 16.68 -24.32
N GLU A 101 23.82 16.10 -24.66
CA GLU A 101 24.35 14.88 -24.04
C GLU A 101 24.29 14.97 -22.51
N LEU A 102 23.69 13.96 -21.88
CA LEU A 102 23.54 13.84 -20.44
C LEU A 102 24.25 12.59 -19.96
N THR A 103 24.89 12.67 -18.80
CA THR A 103 25.24 11.45 -18.05
C THR A 103 23.99 10.80 -17.47
N ASP A 104 24.03 9.50 -17.18
CA ASP A 104 22.90 8.78 -16.57
C ASP A 104 22.46 9.42 -15.24
N ASP A 105 23.42 9.92 -14.46
CA ASP A 105 23.14 10.66 -13.23
C ASP A 105 22.43 11.99 -13.49
N GLN A 106 22.83 12.73 -14.54
CA GLN A 106 22.17 13.99 -14.91
C GLN A 106 20.75 13.74 -15.39
N GLN A 107 20.53 12.71 -16.20
CA GLN A 107 19.20 12.28 -16.63
C GLN A 107 18.33 11.91 -15.42
N THR A 108 18.87 11.11 -14.48
CA THR A 108 18.21 10.70 -13.25
C THR A 108 17.81 11.92 -12.41
N ARG A 109 18.71 12.89 -12.25
CA ARG A 109 18.43 14.15 -11.53
C ARG A 109 17.34 14.99 -12.19
N ILE A 110 17.37 15.15 -13.51
CA ILE A 110 16.35 15.89 -14.27
C ILE A 110 14.98 15.22 -14.10
N LEU A 111 14.92 13.89 -14.24
CA LEU A 111 13.68 13.14 -14.02
C LEU A 111 13.14 13.29 -12.60
N GLY A 112 14.03 13.21 -11.60
CA GLY A 112 13.70 13.49 -10.22
C GLY A 112 13.07 14.89 -10.08
N GLN A 113 13.73 15.93 -10.57
CA GLN A 113 13.20 17.30 -10.47
C GLN A 113 11.82 17.45 -11.12
N ILE A 114 11.64 16.92 -12.34
CA ILE A 114 10.38 17.01 -13.08
C ILE A 114 9.24 16.29 -12.34
N HIS A 115 9.48 15.11 -11.79
CA HIS A 115 8.39 14.31 -11.20
C HIS A 115 8.20 14.50 -9.70
N LEU A 116 9.15 15.15 -9.03
CA LEU A 116 9.07 15.51 -7.62
C LEU A 116 8.47 16.92 -7.45
N HIS A 117 8.70 17.83 -8.41
CA HIS A 117 8.17 19.20 -8.39
C HIS A 117 7.16 19.53 -9.50
N GLY A 118 7.00 18.68 -10.51
CA GLY A 118 6.12 18.93 -11.65
C GLY A 118 4.68 18.48 -11.45
N ARG A 119 3.85 18.70 -12.48
CA ARG A 119 2.40 18.48 -12.46
C ARG A 119 1.98 17.02 -12.41
N THR A 120 2.84 16.09 -12.84
CA THR A 120 2.55 14.64 -12.86
C THR A 120 3.37 13.93 -11.78
N GLU A 121 2.78 13.83 -10.59
CA GLU A 121 3.39 13.21 -9.43
C GLU A 121 3.62 11.70 -9.65
N TRP A 122 4.85 11.22 -9.44
CA TRP A 122 5.11 9.79 -9.41
C TRP A 122 4.32 9.08 -8.29
N SER A 123 3.90 7.84 -8.56
CA SER A 123 3.27 7.00 -7.53
C SER A 123 4.19 6.81 -6.31
N ARG A 124 3.63 6.39 -5.16
CA ARG A 124 4.46 6.17 -3.96
C ARG A 124 5.52 5.10 -4.17
N TYR A 125 5.16 3.99 -4.80
CA TYR A 125 6.12 2.95 -5.19
C TYR A 125 7.20 3.50 -6.13
N ALA A 126 6.78 4.29 -7.11
CA ALA A 126 7.66 4.91 -8.09
C ALA A 126 8.76 5.76 -7.41
N LYS A 127 8.34 6.64 -6.51
CA LYS A 127 9.23 7.47 -5.69
C LYS A 127 10.16 6.62 -4.84
N ALA A 128 9.64 5.54 -4.23
CA ALA A 128 10.44 4.67 -3.39
C ALA A 128 11.49 3.88 -4.16
N LEU A 129 11.14 3.39 -5.36
CA LEU A 129 12.07 2.71 -6.26
C LEU A 129 13.18 3.66 -6.71
N TYR A 130 12.84 4.91 -7.04
CA TYR A 130 13.83 5.94 -7.35
C TYR A 130 14.81 6.15 -6.18
N CYS A 131 14.32 6.27 -4.95
CA CYS A 131 15.18 6.36 -3.76
C CYS A 131 16.09 5.14 -3.60
N TYR A 132 15.56 3.93 -3.80
CA TYR A 132 16.32 2.69 -3.70
C TYR A 132 17.45 2.62 -4.73
N ARG A 133 17.16 2.90 -6.01
CA ARG A 133 18.17 2.88 -7.08
C ARG A 133 19.29 3.88 -6.82
N TRP A 134 18.92 5.11 -6.43
CA TRP A 134 19.89 6.15 -6.11
C TRP A 134 20.85 5.73 -4.99
N VAL A 135 20.32 5.22 -3.88
CA VAL A 135 21.11 4.94 -2.69
C VAL A 135 21.82 3.58 -2.76
N GLU A 136 21.10 2.50 -3.10
CA GLU A 136 21.63 1.13 -3.00
C GLU A 136 22.29 0.67 -4.31
N GLU A 137 21.73 0.98 -5.48
CA GLU A 137 22.29 0.50 -6.76
C GLU A 137 23.42 1.39 -7.28
N GLN A 138 23.27 2.71 -7.17
CA GLN A 138 24.27 3.68 -7.64
C GLN A 138 25.27 4.08 -6.55
N GLY A 139 24.99 3.76 -5.27
CA GLY A 139 25.84 4.13 -4.14
C GLY A 139 25.88 5.64 -3.85
N ASN A 140 24.91 6.41 -4.34
CA ASN A 140 24.87 7.86 -4.17
C ASN A 140 24.39 8.26 -2.77
N ASP A 141 24.84 9.43 -2.32
CA ASP A 141 24.50 9.92 -0.97
C ASP A 141 23.02 10.35 -0.84
N SER A 142 22.42 9.95 0.28
CA SER A 142 21.03 10.26 0.64
C SER A 142 20.79 11.75 0.94
N THR A 143 21.82 12.51 1.34
CA THR A 143 21.71 13.96 1.58
C THR A 143 21.51 14.69 0.26
N THR A 144 22.29 14.34 -0.75
CA THR A 144 22.14 14.90 -2.10
C THR A 144 20.74 14.64 -2.65
N LEU A 145 20.22 13.42 -2.44
CA LEU A 145 18.86 13.09 -2.83
C LEU A 145 17.81 13.91 -2.06
N SER A 146 18.02 14.15 -0.77
CA SER A 146 17.11 14.96 0.07
C SER A 146 16.96 16.39 -0.47
N GLU A 147 18.07 17.00 -0.90
CA GLU A 147 18.09 18.34 -1.48
C GLU A 147 17.38 18.40 -2.84
N ILE A 148 17.58 17.39 -3.68
CA ILE A 148 17.00 17.33 -5.03
C ILE A 148 15.52 16.92 -4.98
N ALA A 149 15.15 16.01 -4.08
CA ALA A 149 13.84 15.37 -4.06
C ALA A 149 12.82 16.04 -3.15
N GLY A 150 13.27 16.93 -2.24
CA GLY A 150 12.42 17.51 -1.21
C GLY A 150 11.93 16.51 -0.15
N PHE A 151 12.45 15.29 -0.14
CA PHE A 151 12.18 14.31 0.93
C PHE A 151 13.13 14.51 2.09
N SER A 152 12.65 14.29 3.32
CA SER A 152 13.56 14.18 4.46
C SER A 152 14.42 12.92 4.35
N LYS A 153 15.64 12.94 4.90
CA LYS A 153 16.50 11.74 4.97
C LYS A 153 15.78 10.53 5.58
N GLN A 154 14.91 10.76 6.56
CA GLN A 154 14.12 9.70 7.19
C GLN A 154 13.12 9.07 6.20
N GLU A 155 12.47 9.88 5.35
CA GLU A 155 11.54 9.37 4.34
C GLU A 155 12.28 8.59 3.25
N ILE A 156 13.46 9.06 2.82
CA ILE A 156 14.35 8.34 1.89
C ILE A 156 14.69 6.97 2.46
N ASN A 157 15.17 6.91 3.71
CA ASN A 157 15.54 5.64 4.35
C ASN A 157 14.37 4.66 4.46
N LYS A 158 13.16 5.16 4.75
CA LYS A 158 11.93 4.33 4.78
C LYS A 158 11.59 3.79 3.40
N ASN A 159 11.70 4.62 2.36
CA ASN A 159 11.47 4.24 0.98
C ASN A 159 12.46 3.15 0.52
N VAL A 160 13.75 3.37 0.75
CA VAL A 160 14.82 2.40 0.48
C VAL A 160 14.55 1.09 1.20
N SER A 161 14.30 1.14 2.52
CA SER A 161 14.03 -0.05 3.33
C SER A 161 12.78 -0.82 2.89
N THR A 162 11.77 -0.12 2.38
CA THR A 162 10.54 -0.73 1.87
C THR A 162 10.82 -1.54 0.60
N ILE A 163 11.55 -0.97 -0.36
CA ILE A 163 11.91 -1.65 -1.61
C ILE A 163 12.88 -2.81 -1.34
N LYS A 164 13.85 -2.60 -0.44
CA LYS A 164 14.77 -3.66 0.00
C LYS A 164 14.01 -4.85 0.58
N LEU A 165 13.05 -4.61 1.48
CA LEU A 165 12.22 -5.67 2.05
C LEU A 165 11.36 -6.37 0.97
N MET A 166 10.88 -5.65 -0.04
CA MET A 166 10.17 -6.24 -1.18
C MET A 166 11.09 -7.19 -1.98
N HIS A 167 12.29 -6.74 -2.32
CA HIS A 167 13.29 -7.54 -3.06
C HIS A 167 13.73 -8.77 -2.27
N GLU A 168 14.03 -8.64 -0.98
CA GLU A 168 14.39 -9.76 -0.10
C GLU A 168 13.33 -10.86 -0.05
N ASN A 169 12.07 -10.53 -0.32
CA ASN A 169 10.95 -11.47 -0.30
C ASN A 169 10.46 -11.88 -1.70
N ASN A 170 11.25 -11.56 -2.73
CA ASN A 170 10.94 -11.78 -4.14
C ASN A 170 9.53 -11.27 -4.51
N ASP A 171 9.14 -10.12 -3.95
CA ASP A 171 7.86 -9.49 -4.23
C ASP A 171 8.08 -8.18 -4.96
N SER A 172 7.83 -8.23 -6.25
CA SER A 172 8.05 -7.12 -7.16
C SER A 172 6.73 -6.36 -7.42
N LYS A 173 5.57 -6.88 -6.96
CA LYS A 173 4.25 -6.36 -7.31
C LYS A 173 4.03 -4.96 -6.74
N HIS A 174 3.81 -3.97 -7.62
CA HIS A 174 3.51 -2.58 -7.24
C HIS A 174 2.35 -2.47 -6.24
N SER A 175 1.27 -3.22 -6.48
CA SER A 175 0.08 -3.25 -5.61
C SER A 175 0.34 -3.77 -4.19
N ASN A 176 1.52 -4.37 -3.94
CA ASN A 176 1.94 -4.83 -2.62
C ASN A 176 2.75 -3.76 -1.87
N TYR A 177 3.27 -2.73 -2.54
CA TYR A 177 4.09 -1.68 -1.93
C TYR A 177 3.47 -1.08 -0.66
N SER A 178 2.17 -0.78 -0.68
CA SER A 178 1.48 -0.18 0.47
C SER A 178 1.56 -1.04 1.72
N TYR A 179 1.62 -2.37 1.58
CA TYR A 179 1.75 -3.31 2.70
C TYR A 179 3.16 -3.25 3.28
N TYR A 180 4.17 -3.40 2.44
CA TYR A 180 5.57 -3.32 2.85
C TYR A 180 5.89 -1.97 3.49
N HIS A 181 5.34 -0.89 2.94
CA HIS A 181 5.48 0.45 3.51
C HIS A 181 4.89 0.53 4.94
N VAL A 182 3.79 -0.17 5.23
CA VAL A 182 3.23 -0.26 6.59
C VAL A 182 4.15 -1.07 7.52
N LEU A 183 4.70 -2.19 7.05
CA LEU A 183 5.63 -3.02 7.82
C LEU A 183 6.87 -2.23 8.28
N VAL A 184 7.41 -1.37 7.41
CA VAL A 184 8.59 -0.54 7.69
C VAL A 184 8.23 0.68 8.55
N ARG A 185 7.13 1.37 8.23
CA ARG A 185 6.84 2.68 8.84
C ARG A 185 6.22 2.59 10.24
N ASN A 186 5.45 1.53 10.52
CA ASN A 186 4.82 1.38 11.82
C ASN A 186 5.78 0.72 12.81
N ARG A 187 6.25 1.48 13.81
CA ARG A 187 7.24 1.01 14.79
C ARG A 187 6.79 -0.25 15.55
N SER A 188 5.52 -0.33 15.95
CA SER A 188 5.00 -1.51 16.67
C SER A 188 5.06 -2.76 15.79
N ILE A 189 4.73 -2.62 14.50
CA ILE A 189 4.76 -3.73 13.55
C ILE A 189 6.21 -4.09 13.22
N SER A 190 7.03 -3.09 12.88
CA SER A 190 8.45 -3.23 12.54
C SER A 190 9.24 -3.94 13.65
N SER A 191 9.06 -3.53 14.91
CA SER A 191 9.70 -4.21 16.05
C SER A 191 9.21 -5.64 16.21
N ALA A 192 7.89 -5.89 16.07
CA ALA A 192 7.34 -7.23 16.24
C ALA A 192 7.81 -8.22 15.14
N ILE A 193 7.94 -7.77 13.89
CA ILE A 193 8.45 -8.63 12.80
C ILE A 193 9.97 -8.85 12.90
N TYR A 194 10.71 -7.93 13.52
CA TYR A 194 12.12 -8.10 13.81
C TYR A 194 12.33 -9.15 14.92
N GLU A 195 11.48 -9.13 15.95
CA GLU A 195 11.55 -10.07 17.08
C GLU A 195 10.98 -11.46 16.75
N SER A 196 10.08 -11.57 15.78
CA SER A 196 9.36 -12.80 15.46
C SER A 196 9.41 -13.10 13.96
N ASN A 197 10.34 -13.97 13.56
CA ASN A 197 10.41 -14.46 12.18
C ASN A 197 9.11 -15.16 11.73
N THR A 198 8.46 -15.89 12.65
CA THR A 198 7.16 -16.52 12.39
C THR A 198 6.04 -15.51 12.10
N LEU A 199 6.04 -14.35 12.76
CA LEU A 199 5.12 -13.26 12.43
C LEU A 199 5.41 -12.69 11.04
N ARG A 200 6.70 -12.44 10.75
CA ARG A 200 7.15 -11.91 9.46
C ARG A 200 6.67 -12.80 8.32
N GLU A 201 6.95 -14.09 8.37
CA GLU A 201 6.55 -15.07 7.35
C GLU A 201 5.02 -15.14 7.19
N SER A 202 4.29 -15.23 8.30
CA SER A 202 2.82 -15.27 8.28
C SER A 202 2.22 -14.01 7.63
N LEU A 203 2.74 -12.82 7.92
CA LEU A 203 2.27 -11.58 7.32
C LEU A 203 2.59 -11.51 5.81
N LEU A 204 3.79 -11.94 5.41
CA LEU A 204 4.20 -11.92 4.00
C LEU A 204 3.32 -12.85 3.16
N ASP A 205 2.98 -14.04 3.66
CA ASP A 205 2.03 -14.93 3.01
C ASP A 205 0.64 -14.29 2.87
N LYS A 206 0.14 -13.67 3.93
CA LYS A 206 -1.15 -12.96 3.95
C LYS A 206 -1.20 -11.76 3.01
N ILE A 207 -0.08 -11.06 2.82
CA ILE A 207 0.06 -9.97 1.83
C ILE A 207 -0.04 -10.52 0.41
N LYS A 208 0.63 -11.65 0.13
CA LYS A 208 0.60 -12.30 -1.19
C LYS A 208 -0.79 -12.85 -1.53
N THR A 209 -1.52 -13.36 -0.55
CA THR A 209 -2.89 -13.88 -0.70
C THR A 209 -3.98 -12.81 -0.61
N LYS A 210 -3.63 -11.56 -0.28
CA LYS A 210 -4.57 -10.42 -0.17
C LYS A 210 -5.69 -10.66 0.84
N GLU A 211 -5.38 -11.28 1.98
CA GLU A 211 -6.39 -11.58 3.02
C GLU A 211 -6.99 -10.31 3.66
N PHE A 212 -6.24 -9.22 3.67
CA PHE A 212 -6.64 -7.91 4.19
C PHE A 212 -6.01 -6.80 3.36
N THR A 213 -6.48 -5.58 3.54
CA THR A 213 -5.90 -4.38 2.92
C THR A 213 -4.74 -3.82 3.75
N ALA A 214 -3.85 -3.05 3.11
CA ALA A 214 -2.75 -2.38 3.82
C ALA A 214 -3.27 -1.40 4.90
N GLN A 215 -4.45 -0.82 4.68
CA GLN A 215 -5.11 0.06 5.65
C GLN A 215 -5.55 -0.72 6.89
N GLU A 216 -6.23 -1.85 6.71
CA GLU A 216 -6.63 -2.71 7.83
C GLU A 216 -5.43 -3.20 8.62
N MET A 217 -4.35 -3.61 7.94
CA MET A 217 -3.11 -4.01 8.61
C MET A 217 -2.54 -2.87 9.47
N ARG A 218 -2.50 -1.64 8.93
CA ARG A 218 -2.00 -0.47 9.64
C ARG A 218 -2.78 -0.19 10.91
N ASP A 219 -4.11 -0.26 10.82
CA ASP A 219 -5.01 0.17 11.89
C ASP A 219 -5.21 -0.90 12.96
N GLN A 220 -5.23 -2.18 12.57
CA GLN A 220 -5.63 -3.28 13.43
C GLN A 220 -4.46 -4.04 14.05
N LEU A 221 -3.38 -4.25 13.28
CA LEU A 221 -2.27 -5.11 13.70
C LEU A 221 -1.55 -4.62 14.98
N PRO A 222 -1.33 -3.30 15.22
CA PRO A 222 -0.71 -2.84 16.45
C PRO A 222 -1.48 -3.26 17.72
N THR A 223 -2.81 -3.21 17.67
CA THR A 223 -3.66 -3.65 18.80
C THR A 223 -3.52 -5.15 19.04
N ILE A 224 -3.45 -5.95 17.97
CA ILE A 224 -3.25 -7.40 18.05
C ILE A 224 -1.87 -7.73 18.64
N ILE A 225 -0.81 -7.05 18.18
CA ILE A 225 0.57 -7.23 18.66
C ILE A 225 0.65 -6.99 20.18
N SER A 226 -0.07 -6.00 20.70
CA SER A 226 -0.11 -5.70 22.15
C SER A 226 -0.68 -6.84 23.01
N LYS A 227 -1.30 -7.87 22.41
CA LYS A 227 -1.97 -8.99 23.08
C LYS A 227 -1.36 -10.34 22.66
N PRO A 228 -0.32 -10.85 23.36
CA PRO A 228 0.44 -12.04 22.94
C PRO A 228 -0.41 -13.29 22.68
N LYS A 229 -1.46 -13.54 23.50
CA LYS A 229 -2.35 -14.69 23.31
C LYS A 229 -3.15 -14.62 22.01
N ILE A 230 -3.54 -13.42 21.58
CA ILE A 230 -4.33 -13.20 20.37
C ILE A 230 -3.40 -13.21 19.15
N LEU A 231 -2.24 -12.57 19.27
CA LEU A 231 -1.19 -12.60 18.24
C LEU A 231 -0.82 -14.04 17.85
N ARG A 232 -0.62 -14.94 18.82
CA ARG A 232 -0.32 -16.36 18.54
C ARG A 232 -1.41 -17.07 17.73
N LYS A 233 -2.68 -16.77 18.00
CA LYS A 233 -3.81 -17.34 17.23
C LYS A 233 -3.85 -16.80 15.80
N PHE A 234 -3.61 -15.50 15.65
CA PHE A 234 -3.52 -14.85 14.35
C PHE A 234 -2.34 -15.39 13.51
N GLN A 235 -1.16 -15.54 14.11
CA GLN A 235 0.04 -16.11 13.46
C GLN A 235 -0.21 -17.52 12.92
N LYS A 236 -0.90 -18.36 13.69
CA LYS A 236 -1.26 -19.73 13.30
C LYS A 236 -2.38 -19.81 12.27
N GLY A 237 -3.02 -18.69 11.92
CA GLY A 237 -4.19 -18.67 11.05
C GLY A 237 -5.49 -19.18 11.69
N GLU A 238 -5.54 -19.33 13.02
CA GLU A 238 -6.76 -19.76 13.73
C GLU A 238 -7.86 -18.68 13.71
N VAL A 239 -7.49 -17.42 13.49
CA VAL A 239 -8.38 -16.27 13.43
C VAL A 239 -7.92 -15.31 12.33
N LYS A 240 -8.88 -14.69 11.63
CA LYS A 240 -8.61 -13.65 10.64
C LYS A 240 -8.25 -12.33 11.34
N LEU A 241 -7.70 -11.37 10.59
CA LEU A 241 -7.26 -10.07 11.11
C LEU A 241 -8.36 -9.34 11.88
N LYS A 242 -9.56 -9.24 11.29
CA LYS A 242 -10.71 -8.56 11.89
C LYS A 242 -11.16 -9.20 13.20
N ASP A 243 -11.29 -10.53 13.23
CA ASP A 243 -11.69 -11.25 14.45
C ASP A 243 -10.63 -11.15 15.55
N ALA A 244 -9.35 -11.18 15.16
CA ALA A 244 -8.23 -10.97 16.08
C ALA A 244 -8.27 -9.55 16.66
N TYR A 245 -8.54 -8.55 15.83
CA TYR A 245 -8.68 -7.17 16.24
C TYR A 245 -9.84 -6.97 17.19
N ASP A 246 -11.04 -7.46 16.87
CA ASP A 246 -12.21 -7.36 17.74
C ASP A 246 -11.94 -8.02 19.10
N ARG A 247 -11.28 -9.18 19.09
CA ARG A 247 -10.85 -9.83 20.35
C ARG A 247 -9.84 -8.96 21.10
N ALA A 248 -8.92 -8.27 20.42
CA ALA A 248 -7.86 -7.48 21.05
C ALA A 248 -8.32 -6.09 21.53
N SER A 249 -9.26 -5.46 20.82
CA SER A 249 -9.77 -4.11 21.06
C SER A 249 -10.79 -4.07 22.20
N ILE A 250 -11.58 -5.13 22.35
CA ILE A 250 -12.57 -5.22 23.42
C ILE A 250 -11.87 -5.31 24.78
N SER A 251 -12.14 -4.34 25.66
CA SER A 251 -11.68 -4.38 27.04
C SER A 251 -12.16 -5.66 27.74
N GLY A 252 -11.42 -6.13 28.74
CA GLY A 252 -11.84 -7.32 29.50
C GLY A 252 -13.26 -7.18 30.08
N ALA A 253 -13.69 -5.96 30.41
CA ALA A 253 -15.05 -5.66 30.86
C ALA A 253 -16.07 -5.79 29.72
N GLN A 254 -15.83 -5.15 28.58
CA GLN A 254 -16.73 -5.18 27.42
C GLN A 254 -16.88 -6.61 26.85
N ARG A 255 -15.83 -7.43 26.89
CA ARG A 255 -15.90 -8.84 26.42
C ARG A 255 -16.81 -9.68 27.30
N ARG A 256 -16.73 -9.47 28.63
CA ARG A 256 -17.57 -10.17 29.60
C ARG A 256 -19.04 -9.74 29.46
N LEU A 257 -19.30 -8.45 29.26
CA LEU A 257 -20.65 -7.94 29.03
C LEU A 257 -21.25 -8.47 27.72
N LYS A 258 -20.47 -8.56 26.63
CA LYS A 258 -20.94 -9.13 25.37
C LYS A 258 -21.37 -10.61 25.53
N LYS A 259 -20.55 -11.41 26.21
CA LYS A 259 -20.90 -12.82 26.50
C LYS A 259 -22.17 -12.98 27.34
N ILE A 260 -22.37 -12.10 28.33
CA ILE A 260 -23.61 -12.10 29.13
C ILE A 260 -24.81 -11.77 28.24
N ARG A 261 -24.68 -10.80 27.33
CA ARG A 261 -25.75 -10.45 26.38
C ARG A 261 -26.08 -11.62 25.46
N GLU A 262 -25.07 -12.20 24.81
CA GLU A 262 -25.23 -13.35 23.90
C GLU A 262 -25.89 -14.53 24.64
N GLY A 263 -25.42 -14.88 25.84
CA GLY A 263 -26.04 -15.97 26.63
C GLY A 263 -27.44 -15.68 27.18
N LEU A 264 -27.91 -14.42 27.15
CA LEU A 264 -29.30 -14.07 27.45
C LEU A 264 -30.17 -14.08 26.18
N GLU A 265 -29.59 -13.77 25.02
CA GLU A 265 -30.23 -13.85 23.70
C GLU A 265 -30.48 -15.32 23.30
N ASP A 266 -29.60 -16.23 23.72
CA ASP A 266 -29.70 -17.68 23.46
C ASP A 266 -30.78 -18.40 24.31
N ILE A 267 -31.46 -17.72 25.23
CA ILE A 267 -32.53 -18.33 26.05
C ILE A 267 -33.85 -18.24 25.29
N GLU A 268 -34.39 -19.39 24.90
CA GLU A 268 -35.65 -19.46 24.17
C GLU A 268 -36.86 -19.54 25.13
N LYS A 269 -38.04 -19.28 24.59
CA LYS A 269 -39.27 -19.32 25.37
C LYS A 269 -39.57 -20.73 25.89
N GLU A 270 -39.28 -21.74 25.08
CA GLU A 270 -39.46 -23.16 25.44
C GLU A 270 -38.57 -23.59 26.61
N ASP A 271 -37.35 -23.03 26.71
CA ASP A 271 -36.46 -23.28 27.87
C ASP A 271 -37.09 -22.82 29.18
N ILE A 272 -37.79 -21.67 29.16
CA ILE A 272 -38.47 -21.12 30.33
C ILE A 272 -39.76 -21.89 30.67
N GLU A 273 -40.54 -22.27 29.66
CA GLU A 273 -41.82 -22.98 29.85
C GLU A 273 -41.64 -24.42 30.33
N SER A 274 -40.46 -25.02 30.07
CA SER A 274 -40.12 -26.38 30.49
C SER A 274 -39.67 -26.52 31.95
N LEU A 275 -39.43 -25.41 32.66
CA LEU A 275 -38.88 -25.40 34.03
C LEU A 275 -39.85 -25.92 35.09
N GLU A 276 -39.36 -26.74 36.02
CA GLU A 276 -40.12 -27.15 37.20
C GLU A 276 -40.23 -26.03 38.26
N ARG A 277 -41.21 -26.13 39.17
CA ARG A 277 -41.48 -25.10 40.21
C ARG A 277 -40.25 -24.73 41.06
N GLY A 278 -39.36 -25.68 41.31
CA GLY A 278 -38.10 -25.45 42.05
C GLY A 278 -37.06 -24.69 41.21
N GLU A 279 -36.99 -25.01 39.92
CA GLU A 279 -36.07 -24.41 38.95
C GLU A 279 -36.46 -22.99 38.59
N VAL A 280 -37.77 -22.71 38.46
CA VAL A 280 -38.30 -21.35 38.23
C VAL A 280 -37.79 -20.38 39.31
N LYS A 281 -37.84 -20.79 40.59
CA LYS A 281 -37.33 -19.96 41.70
C LYS A 281 -35.83 -19.76 41.63
N ALA A 282 -35.07 -20.79 41.26
CA ALA A 282 -33.62 -20.70 41.10
C ALA A 282 -33.23 -19.75 39.96
N VAL A 283 -33.90 -19.86 38.80
CA VAL A 283 -33.71 -18.97 37.65
C VAL A 283 -34.08 -17.53 37.99
N GLU A 284 -35.21 -17.30 38.67
CA GLU A 284 -35.61 -15.97 39.15
C GLU A 284 -34.53 -15.36 40.07
N GLN A 285 -33.95 -16.16 40.97
CA GLN A 285 -32.87 -15.73 41.85
C GLN A 285 -31.61 -15.34 41.07
N VAL A 286 -31.20 -16.13 40.07
CA VAL A 286 -30.07 -15.82 39.20
C VAL A 286 -30.31 -14.54 38.40
N ILE A 287 -31.52 -14.34 37.84
CA ILE A 287 -31.89 -13.10 37.14
C ILE A 287 -31.79 -11.89 38.08
N ARG A 288 -32.28 -12.00 39.32
CA ARG A 288 -32.12 -10.93 40.33
C ARG A 288 -30.66 -10.60 40.60
N GLN A 289 -29.79 -11.62 40.74
CA GLN A 289 -28.36 -11.41 40.96
C GLN A 289 -27.68 -10.72 39.77
N ILE A 290 -28.01 -11.14 38.54
CA ILE A 290 -27.52 -10.52 37.30
C ILE A 290 -27.94 -9.05 37.24
N ARG A 291 -29.22 -8.73 37.50
CA ARG A 291 -29.73 -7.34 37.52
C ARG A 291 -29.01 -6.47 38.53
N ARG A 292 -28.83 -6.95 39.77
CA ARG A 292 -28.11 -6.20 40.81
C ARG A 292 -26.68 -5.90 40.37
N ARG A 293 -25.99 -6.89 39.79
CA ARG A 293 -24.61 -6.70 39.34
C ARG A 293 -24.52 -5.75 38.15
N LEU A 294 -25.46 -5.82 37.21
CA LEU A 294 -25.55 -4.89 36.07
C LEU A 294 -25.72 -3.45 36.54
N ASN A 295 -26.58 -3.20 37.53
CA ASN A 295 -26.75 -1.86 38.09
C ASN A 295 -25.45 -1.33 38.71
N THR A 296 -24.75 -2.15 39.51
CA THR A 296 -23.44 -1.75 40.07
C THR A 296 -22.42 -1.44 38.98
N VAL A 297 -22.34 -2.27 37.93
CA VAL A 297 -21.43 -2.03 36.80
C VAL A 297 -21.81 -0.76 36.05
N SER A 298 -23.11 -0.50 35.85
CA SER A 298 -23.61 0.73 35.23
C SER A 298 -23.19 1.96 36.02
N GLU A 299 -23.34 1.96 37.35
CA GLU A 299 -22.87 3.06 38.20
C GLU A 299 -21.36 3.28 38.10
N MET A 300 -20.56 2.20 38.07
CA MET A 300 -19.11 2.30 37.90
C MET A 300 -18.76 2.95 36.55
N VAL A 301 -19.46 2.59 35.48
CA VAL A 301 -19.27 3.20 34.15
C VAL A 301 -19.64 4.68 34.17
N SER A 302 -20.79 5.04 34.74
CA SER A 302 -21.22 6.44 34.86
C SER A 302 -20.23 7.30 35.64
N ARG A 303 -19.67 6.80 36.75
CA ARG A 303 -18.63 7.50 37.53
C ARG A 303 -17.34 7.67 36.74
N CYS A 304 -16.91 6.64 36.00
CA CYS A 304 -15.74 6.75 35.12
C CYS A 304 -15.95 7.77 33.99
N LEU A 305 -17.17 7.87 33.45
CA LEU A 305 -17.49 8.86 32.42
C LEU A 305 -17.44 10.27 32.99
N SER A 306 -18.04 10.51 34.16
CA SER A 306 -18.04 11.84 34.79
C SER A 306 -16.64 12.34 35.13
N MET A 307 -15.74 11.45 35.56
CA MET A 307 -14.33 11.82 35.85
C MET A 307 -13.55 12.20 34.59
N LYS A 308 -13.81 11.56 33.45
CA LYS A 308 -13.09 11.83 32.20
C LYS A 308 -13.56 13.10 31.49
N THR A 309 -14.79 13.55 31.74
CA THR A 309 -15.33 14.80 31.18
C THR A 309 -14.94 16.04 31.97
N SER A 310 -14.46 15.89 33.22
CA SER A 310 -14.01 17.01 34.06
C SER A 310 -12.53 17.36 33.92
N ASP A 311 -11.75 16.51 33.22
CA ASP A 311 -10.32 16.73 32.90
C ASP A 311 -10.11 17.21 31.44
N SER A 312 -11.17 17.62 30.75
CA SER A 312 -11.16 18.19 29.38
C SER A 312 -11.60 19.65 29.41
#